data_AF-A0A957NL74-F1
#
_entry.id   AF-A0A957NL74-F1
#
_cell.length_a   1.000
_cell.length_b   1.000
_cell.length_c   1.000
_cell.angle_alpha   90.00
_cell.angle_beta   90.00
_cell.angle_gamma   90.00
#
_symmetry.space_group_name_H-M   'P 1'
#
loop_
_entity.id
_entity.type
_entity.pdbx_description
1 polymer ?
#
loop_
_entity_poly.entity_id
_entity_poly.type
_entity_poly.pdbx_seq_one_letter_code
_entity_poly.pdbx_strand_id
1 'polypeptide(L)'
;AAQGCVGDQISWPIDMLVQGDVYVADVFGKIEQGPVIGDNLATSIYAKSGNGVVHDAAIRDLDGVQEIAGFTSFFRGVHPSYAAPTIMLVGVNCPVRIGKVTVMPGDIVLGRQDGIVFIPPHLVEKVVKTSELIQLRDRFGKQRLAEDVYTSGEIDRRWEDHIERDFSGWLEDHMDELPVPKEAIQELLKERTW
;
A
#
# COMPACT_ATOMS: atom_id res chain seq x y z
N ALA A 1 -2.58 -5.97 35.89
CA ALA A 1 -3.12 -6.51 34.63
C ALA A 1 -4.45 -5.82 34.36
N ALA A 2 -4.51 -4.88 33.42
CA ALA A 2 -5.66 -3.96 33.31
C ALA A 2 -6.43 -3.97 31.98
N GLN A 3 -6.07 -4.79 30.98
CA GLN A 3 -6.76 -4.81 29.67
C GLN A 3 -6.75 -6.19 28.98
N GLY A 4 -6.84 -7.30 29.71
CA GLY A 4 -6.89 -8.65 29.09
C GLY A 4 -5.61 -9.08 28.33
N CYS A 5 -4.55 -8.28 28.39
CA CYS A 5 -3.26 -8.60 27.77
C CYS A 5 -2.56 -9.75 28.51
N VAL A 6 -2.12 -10.77 27.76
CA VAL A 6 -1.43 -11.96 28.28
C VAL A 6 -0.10 -12.12 27.54
N GLY A 7 0.97 -12.46 28.27
CA GLY A 7 2.28 -12.71 27.68
C GLY A 7 3.09 -11.44 27.41
N ASP A 8 4.02 -11.52 26.46
CA ASP A 8 4.94 -10.44 26.09
C ASP A 8 4.20 -9.27 25.41
N GLN A 9 4.65 -8.04 25.67
CA GLN A 9 4.05 -6.81 25.14
C GLN A 9 4.03 -6.73 23.61
N ILE A 10 4.87 -7.49 22.91
CA ILE A 10 4.89 -7.56 21.44
C ILE A 10 3.58 -8.15 20.89
N SER A 11 2.95 -9.09 21.59
CA SER A 11 1.74 -9.75 21.08
C SER A 11 0.46 -8.96 21.36
N TRP A 12 0.45 -8.08 22.37
CA TRP A 12 -0.77 -7.38 22.78
C TRP A 12 -1.42 -6.57 21.64
N PRO A 13 -0.68 -5.82 20.81
CA PRO A 13 -1.28 -5.10 19.68
C PRO A 13 -1.78 -6.03 18.58
N ILE A 14 -1.14 -7.19 18.38
CA ILE A 14 -1.57 -8.19 17.40
C ILE A 14 -2.93 -8.75 17.81
N ASP A 15 -3.16 -8.93 19.12
CA ASP A 15 -4.44 -9.43 19.61
C ASP A 15 -5.62 -8.47 19.41
N MET A 16 -5.34 -7.18 19.19
CA MET A 16 -6.34 -6.15 18.94
C MET A 16 -6.76 -6.03 17.48
N LEU A 17 -6.04 -6.70 16.56
CA LEU A 17 -6.32 -6.62 15.12
C LEU A 17 -7.70 -7.17 14.77
N VAL A 18 -8.34 -6.52 13.81
CA VAL A 18 -9.59 -6.96 13.18
C VAL A 18 -9.43 -7.14 11.68
N GLN A 19 -10.40 -7.81 11.06
CA GLN A 19 -10.40 -8.06 9.62
C GLN A 19 -10.26 -6.74 8.83
N GLY A 20 -9.32 -6.71 7.89
CA GLY A 20 -9.02 -5.55 7.06
C GLY A 20 -7.87 -4.67 7.57
N ASP A 21 -7.41 -4.85 8.81
CA ASP A 21 -6.28 -4.10 9.34
C ASP A 21 -4.96 -4.45 8.62
N VAL A 22 -3.99 -3.55 8.67
CA VAL A 22 -2.59 -3.84 8.36
C VAL A 22 -1.78 -3.55 9.60
N TYR A 23 -1.00 -4.53 10.08
CA TYR A 23 -0.18 -4.33 11.27
C TYR A 23 1.02 -3.44 10.91
N VAL A 24 1.16 -2.29 11.56
CA VAL A 24 2.28 -1.37 11.32
C VAL A 24 3.06 -1.19 12.61
N ALA A 25 4.36 -1.49 12.59
CA ALA A 25 5.22 -1.42 13.75
C ALA A 25 6.55 -0.73 13.42
N ASP A 26 6.86 0.31 14.20
CA ASP A 26 8.16 0.99 14.17
C ASP A 26 9.04 0.45 15.30
N VAL A 27 10.17 -0.14 14.92
CA VAL A 27 11.18 -0.65 15.86
C VAL A 27 12.54 -0.03 15.50
N PHE A 28 12.53 1.26 15.15
CA PHE A 28 13.70 2.09 14.88
C PHE A 28 14.61 1.59 13.74
N GLY A 29 14.08 0.80 12.81
CA GLY A 29 14.85 0.19 11.72
C GLY A 29 15.84 -0.87 12.20
N LYS A 30 15.68 -1.43 13.41
CA LYS A 30 16.66 -2.36 14.00
C LYS A 30 16.76 -3.65 13.17
N ILE A 31 17.99 -4.07 12.89
CA ILE A 31 18.28 -5.35 12.23
C ILE A 31 18.66 -6.41 13.27
N GLU A 32 19.75 -6.20 14.03
CA GLU A 32 20.09 -7.06 15.15
C GLU A 32 19.24 -6.73 16.38
N GLN A 33 18.69 -7.75 17.03
CA GLN A 33 17.73 -7.65 18.14
C GLN A 33 16.47 -6.83 17.80
N GLY A 34 16.23 -6.58 16.51
CA GLY A 34 15.04 -5.94 15.96
C GLY A 34 13.89 -6.89 15.60
N PRO A 35 14.12 -8.17 15.25
CA PRO A 35 13.04 -9.09 14.91
C PRO A 35 12.09 -9.37 16.06
N VAL A 36 10.99 -8.62 16.07
CA VAL A 36 9.80 -8.92 16.88
C VAL A 36 8.88 -9.87 16.14
N ILE A 37 8.84 -9.85 14.80
CA ILE A 37 7.97 -10.70 13.97
C ILE A 37 8.74 -11.93 13.48
N GLY A 38 8.20 -13.09 13.81
CA GLY A 38 8.52 -14.40 13.23
C GLY A 38 7.25 -15.09 12.73
N ASP A 39 7.35 -16.34 12.29
CA ASP A 39 6.29 -17.13 11.66
C ASP A 39 4.99 -17.23 12.48
N ASN A 40 5.07 -17.48 13.79
CA ASN A 40 3.92 -17.59 14.69
C ASN A 40 3.15 -16.27 14.80
N LEU A 41 3.86 -15.15 14.90
CA LEU A 41 3.24 -13.84 15.00
C LEU A 41 2.71 -13.38 13.65
N ALA A 42 3.41 -13.67 12.55
CA ALA A 42 2.91 -13.47 11.20
C ALA A 42 1.60 -14.26 10.97
N THR A 43 1.55 -15.51 11.42
CA THR A 43 0.35 -16.36 11.35
C THR A 43 -0.81 -15.74 12.15
N SER A 44 -0.55 -15.22 13.36
CA SER A 44 -1.56 -14.55 14.17
C SER A 44 -2.07 -13.25 13.52
N ILE A 45 -1.16 -12.44 12.97
CA ILE A 45 -1.52 -11.22 12.23
C ILE A 45 -2.42 -11.57 11.04
N TYR A 46 -2.04 -12.56 10.24
CA TYR A 46 -2.84 -12.98 9.08
C TYR A 46 -4.21 -13.52 9.50
N ALA A 47 -4.24 -14.40 10.50
CA ALA A 47 -5.48 -15.02 10.96
C ALA A 47 -6.51 -14.00 11.48
N LYS A 48 -6.06 -12.87 12.04
CA LYS A 48 -6.94 -11.83 12.58
C LYS A 48 -7.31 -10.76 11.56
N SER A 49 -6.34 -10.33 10.74
CA SER A 49 -6.50 -9.19 9.85
C SER A 49 -6.85 -9.57 8.40
N GLY A 50 -6.45 -10.77 7.96
CA GLY A 50 -6.49 -11.17 6.56
C GLY A 50 -5.48 -10.44 5.66
N ASN A 51 -4.65 -9.55 6.22
CA ASN A 51 -3.55 -8.88 5.53
C ASN A 51 -2.23 -9.22 6.22
N GLY A 52 -1.19 -8.40 6.05
CA GLY A 52 0.07 -8.60 6.75
C GLY A 52 0.61 -7.37 7.46
N VAL A 53 1.90 -7.13 7.28
CA VAL A 53 2.68 -6.25 8.17
C VAL A 53 3.57 -5.29 7.40
N VAL A 54 3.66 -4.06 7.91
CA VAL A 54 4.76 -3.13 7.66
C VAL A 54 5.58 -2.99 8.92
N HIS A 55 6.80 -3.54 8.91
CA HIS A 55 7.68 -3.60 10.05
C HIS A 55 8.95 -2.79 9.78
N ASP A 56 9.14 -1.66 10.45
CA ASP A 56 10.39 -0.89 10.37
C ASP A 56 11.49 -1.52 11.24
N ALA A 57 11.84 -2.77 10.91
CA ALA A 57 12.94 -3.57 11.46
C ALA A 57 13.10 -4.87 10.65
N ALA A 58 14.09 -5.68 11.00
CA ALA A 58 14.23 -7.03 10.44
C ALA A 58 13.14 -7.98 10.94
N ILE A 59 12.90 -9.06 10.21
CA ILE A 59 12.08 -10.21 10.66
C ILE A 59 12.95 -11.45 10.85
N ARG A 60 12.38 -12.49 11.47
CA ARG A 60 12.96 -13.83 11.58
C ARG A 60 12.02 -14.88 10.97
N ASP A 61 12.52 -16.11 10.87
CA ASP A 61 11.75 -17.27 10.38
C ASP A 61 11.16 -17.04 8.97
N LEU A 62 11.98 -16.45 8.06
CA LEU A 62 11.54 -16.04 6.72
C LEU A 62 10.85 -17.17 5.96
N ASP A 63 11.42 -18.37 5.99
CA ASP A 63 10.87 -19.54 5.29
C ASP A 63 9.43 -19.81 5.74
N GLY A 64 9.19 -19.84 7.06
CA GLY A 64 7.86 -20.03 7.63
C GLY A 64 6.90 -18.86 7.32
N VAL A 65 7.41 -17.62 7.29
CA VAL A 65 6.60 -16.46 6.89
C VAL A 65 6.18 -16.54 5.41
N GLN A 66 7.05 -17.04 4.53
CA GLN A 66 6.76 -17.20 3.10
C GLN A 66 5.72 -18.29 2.80
N GLU A 67 5.57 -19.28 3.69
CA GLU A 67 4.56 -20.34 3.57
C GLU A 67 3.13 -19.84 3.85
N ILE A 68 2.96 -18.66 4.46
CA ILE A 68 1.65 -18.10 4.80
C ILE A 68 1.02 -17.48 3.55
N ALA A 69 0.24 -18.27 2.83
CA ALA A 69 -0.43 -17.83 1.61
C ALA A 69 -1.34 -16.60 1.84
N GLY A 70 -1.07 -15.51 1.12
CA GLY A 70 -1.81 -14.25 1.20
C GLY A 70 -1.19 -13.22 2.16
N PHE A 71 -0.25 -13.62 3.01
CA PHE A 71 0.43 -12.71 3.91
C PHE A 71 1.42 -11.82 3.16
N THR A 72 1.28 -10.50 3.29
CA THR A 72 2.19 -9.53 2.69
C THR A 72 3.02 -8.86 3.78
N SER A 73 4.35 -8.92 3.67
CA SER A 73 5.26 -8.40 4.68
C SER A 73 6.28 -7.43 4.06
N PHE A 74 6.36 -6.23 4.61
CA PHE A 74 7.41 -5.27 4.31
C PHE A 74 8.30 -5.09 5.53
N PHE A 75 9.60 -5.25 5.34
CA PHE A 75 10.58 -5.23 6.42
C PHE A 75 11.96 -4.75 5.95
N ARG A 76 12.86 -4.41 6.87
CA ARG A 76 14.19 -3.86 6.56
C ARG A 76 15.24 -4.91 6.22
N GLY A 77 15.06 -6.14 6.69
CA GLY A 77 15.98 -7.24 6.44
C GLY A 77 15.57 -8.50 7.20
N VAL A 78 16.44 -9.49 7.19
CA VAL A 78 16.23 -10.75 7.89
C VAL A 78 17.38 -10.95 8.86
N HIS A 79 17.08 -11.31 10.11
CA HIS A 79 18.09 -11.58 11.11
C HIS A 79 17.61 -12.66 12.09
N PRO A 80 18.47 -13.62 12.50
CA PRO A 80 18.04 -14.74 13.35
C PRO A 80 17.92 -14.37 14.83
N SER A 81 18.39 -13.19 15.25
CA SER A 81 18.22 -12.73 16.63
C SER A 81 16.75 -12.57 17.00
N TYR A 82 16.36 -12.94 18.21
CA TYR A 82 15.08 -12.53 18.76
C TYR A 82 15.18 -11.13 19.38
N ALA A 83 14.02 -10.50 19.60
CA ALA A 83 13.86 -9.27 20.39
C ALA A 83 14.26 -9.49 21.87
N ALA A 84 15.55 -9.73 22.11
CA ALA A 84 16.18 -9.73 23.44
C ALA A 84 15.92 -8.36 24.10
N PRO A 85 15.84 -8.26 25.46
CA PRO A 85 15.00 -7.34 26.26
C PRO A 85 15.35 -5.84 26.13
N THR A 86 15.40 -5.36 24.90
CA THR A 86 15.87 -4.06 24.44
C THR A 86 14.76 -3.29 23.75
N ILE A 87 13.58 -3.90 23.61
CA ILE A 87 12.40 -3.32 22.97
C ILE A 87 11.29 -3.24 24.02
N MET A 88 10.70 -2.06 24.13
CA MET A 88 9.57 -1.77 25.00
C MET A 88 8.44 -1.18 24.17
N LEU A 89 7.20 -1.63 24.41
CA LEU A 89 6.02 -1.07 23.78
C LEU A 89 5.77 0.31 24.37
N VAL A 90 5.86 1.35 23.54
CA VAL A 90 5.65 2.74 23.95
C VAL A 90 4.20 3.19 23.73
N GLY A 91 3.53 2.67 22.71
CA GLY A 91 2.16 3.01 22.40
C GLY A 91 1.55 2.08 21.35
N VAL A 92 0.22 2.03 21.34
CA VAL A 92 -0.60 1.34 20.35
C VAL A 92 -1.57 2.37 19.79
N ASN A 93 -1.83 2.34 18.49
CA ASN A 93 -2.66 3.34 17.81
C ASN A 93 -2.18 4.78 18.09
N CYS A 94 -0.87 4.98 18.08
CA CYS A 94 -0.23 6.28 18.11
C CYS A 94 0.47 6.56 16.77
N PRO A 95 0.75 7.84 16.42
CA PRO A 95 1.56 8.16 15.26
C PRO A 95 2.93 7.48 15.33
N VAL A 96 3.35 6.83 14.24
CA VAL A 96 4.67 6.22 14.10
C VAL A 96 5.40 6.76 12.88
N ARG A 97 6.70 6.52 12.77
CA ARG A 97 7.47 6.91 11.59
C ARG A 97 7.98 5.66 10.86
N ILE A 98 7.55 5.48 9.62
CA ILE A 98 8.07 4.42 8.75
C ILE A 98 8.96 5.09 7.70
N GLY A 99 10.27 4.86 7.79
CA GLY A 99 11.26 5.59 6.98
C GLY A 99 11.19 7.12 7.17
N LYS A 100 10.66 7.84 6.18
CA LYS A 100 10.58 9.32 6.18
C LYS A 100 9.16 9.87 6.35
N VAL A 101 8.16 9.00 6.50
CA VAL A 101 6.75 9.41 6.56
C VAL A 101 6.17 9.17 7.95
N THR A 102 5.30 10.08 8.38
CA THR A 102 4.45 9.89 9.56
C THR A 102 3.24 9.05 9.15
N VAL A 103 3.01 7.96 9.87
CA VAL A 103 1.87 7.07 9.66
C VAL A 103 0.90 7.26 10.82
N MET A 104 -0.36 7.47 10.49
CA MET A 104 -1.44 7.63 11.46
C MET A 104 -2.28 6.36 11.54
N PRO A 105 -2.83 6.01 12.72
CA PRO A 105 -3.85 4.98 12.81
C PRO A 105 -5.05 5.32 11.91
N GLY A 106 -5.48 4.35 11.10
CA GLY A 106 -6.56 4.53 10.12
C GLY A 106 -6.10 4.98 8.73
N ASP A 107 -4.80 5.19 8.50
CA ASP A 107 -4.27 5.36 7.15
C ASP A 107 -4.44 4.07 6.33
N ILE A 108 -4.75 4.22 5.05
CA ILE A 108 -4.85 3.11 4.11
C ILE A 108 -3.44 2.77 3.65
N VAL A 109 -3.06 1.51 3.76
CA VAL A 109 -1.75 1.03 3.33
C VAL A 109 -1.86 0.40 1.95
N LEU A 110 -1.18 0.97 0.97
CA LEU A 110 -1.02 0.38 -0.35
C LEU A 110 0.41 -0.14 -0.50
N GLY A 111 0.57 -1.46 -0.45
CA GLY A 111 1.84 -2.15 -0.68
C GLY A 111 1.95 -2.67 -2.10
N ARG A 112 3.08 -2.42 -2.76
CA ARG A 112 3.48 -2.95 -4.06
C ARG A 112 4.94 -3.40 -4.00
N GLN A 113 5.44 -4.09 -5.03
CA GLN A 113 6.81 -4.62 -5.02
C GLN A 113 7.89 -3.53 -4.93
N ASP A 114 7.59 -2.34 -5.43
CA ASP A 114 8.45 -1.15 -5.42
C ASP A 114 8.40 -0.37 -4.11
N GLY A 115 7.37 -0.56 -3.28
CA GLY A 115 7.31 0.10 -1.98
C GLY A 115 5.91 0.17 -1.37
N ILE A 116 5.77 1.12 -0.45
CA ILE A 116 4.57 1.29 0.38
C ILE A 116 4.15 2.75 0.34
N VAL A 117 2.86 2.99 0.19
CA VAL A 117 2.24 4.31 0.32
C VAL A 117 1.22 4.26 1.44
N PHE A 118 1.28 5.26 2.33
CA PHE A 118 0.26 5.49 3.35
C PHE A 118 -0.65 6.63 2.89
N ILE A 119 -1.94 6.36 2.79
CA ILE A 119 -2.94 7.29 2.26
C ILE A 119 -3.85 7.72 3.41
N PRO A 120 -3.88 9.02 3.77
CA PRO A 120 -4.81 9.51 4.78
C PRO A 120 -6.25 9.22 4.40
N PRO A 121 -7.11 8.77 5.33
CA PRO A 121 -8.46 8.29 5.01
C PRO A 121 -9.33 9.35 4.31
N HIS A 122 -9.17 10.62 4.69
CA HIS A 122 -9.89 11.74 4.08
C HIS A 122 -9.46 12.06 2.64
N LEU A 123 -8.36 11.49 2.15
CA LEU A 123 -7.86 11.67 0.78
C LEU A 123 -8.12 10.46 -0.12
N VAL A 124 -8.56 9.32 0.44
CA VAL A 124 -8.67 8.06 -0.31
C VAL A 124 -9.54 8.20 -1.55
N GLU A 125 -10.73 8.79 -1.42
CA GLU A 125 -11.65 8.97 -2.55
C GLU A 125 -10.99 9.77 -3.68
N LYS A 126 -10.30 10.87 -3.33
CA LYS A 126 -9.58 11.70 -4.29
C LYS A 126 -8.45 10.92 -4.96
N VAL A 127 -7.68 10.15 -4.20
CA VAL A 127 -6.58 9.34 -4.71
C VAL A 127 -7.10 8.29 -5.68
N VAL A 128 -8.18 7.57 -5.34
CA VAL A 128 -8.80 6.56 -6.20
C VAL A 128 -9.25 7.18 -7.53
N LYS A 129 -10.10 8.21 -7.49
CA LYS A 129 -10.62 8.89 -8.69
C LYS A 129 -9.49 9.42 -9.59
N THR A 130 -8.49 10.05 -8.99
CA THR A 130 -7.34 10.58 -9.74
C THR A 130 -6.51 9.46 -10.36
N SER A 131 -6.28 8.38 -9.62
CA SER A 131 -5.48 7.24 -10.08
C SER A 131 -6.14 6.47 -11.24
N GLU A 132 -7.47 6.38 -11.25
CA GLU A 132 -8.24 5.78 -12.35
C GLU A 132 -8.04 6.56 -13.65
N LEU A 133 -8.17 7.89 -13.60
CA LEU A 133 -7.90 8.75 -14.77
C LEU A 133 -6.46 8.61 -15.26
N ILE A 134 -5.48 8.64 -14.34
CA ILE A 134 -4.06 8.46 -14.69
C ILE A 134 -3.87 7.11 -15.37
N GLN A 135 -4.47 6.03 -14.85
CA GLN A 135 -4.36 4.69 -15.43
C GLN A 135 -4.94 4.61 -16.85
N LEU A 136 -6.07 5.27 -17.10
CA LEU A 136 -6.67 5.36 -18.44
C LEU A 136 -5.75 6.11 -19.41
N ARG A 137 -5.21 7.25 -19.00
CA ARG A 137 -4.25 8.04 -19.80
C ARG A 137 -2.99 7.24 -20.10
N ASP A 138 -2.48 6.51 -19.10
CA ASP A 138 -1.33 5.62 -19.25
C ASP A 138 -1.58 4.51 -20.27
N ARG A 139 -2.78 3.91 -20.24
CA ARG A 139 -3.17 2.84 -21.18
C ARG A 139 -3.23 3.36 -22.61
N PHE A 140 -3.91 4.50 -22.80
CA PHE A 140 -3.96 5.19 -24.08
C PHE A 140 -2.56 5.56 -24.59
N GLY A 141 -1.74 6.19 -23.74
CA GLY A 141 -0.39 6.61 -24.09
C GLY A 141 0.47 5.42 -24.52
N LYS A 142 0.47 4.33 -23.75
CA LYS A 142 1.19 3.08 -24.10
C LYS A 142 0.71 2.49 -25.42
N GLN A 143 -0.59 2.51 -25.68
CA GLN A 143 -1.14 2.03 -26.95
C GLN A 143 -0.68 2.90 -28.13
N ARG A 144 -0.84 4.22 -28.05
CA ARG A 144 -0.45 5.13 -29.14
C ARG A 144 1.05 5.16 -29.40
N LEU A 145 1.87 4.97 -28.36
CA LEU A 145 3.32 4.78 -28.51
C LEU A 145 3.64 3.47 -29.24
N ALA A 146 2.94 2.38 -28.93
CA ALA A 146 3.14 1.10 -29.61
C ALA A 146 2.66 1.13 -31.08
N GLU A 147 1.68 1.97 -31.39
CA GLU A 147 1.16 2.21 -32.74
C GLU A 147 1.99 3.24 -33.53
N ASP A 148 3.04 3.82 -32.94
CA ASP A 148 3.90 4.87 -33.54
C ASP A 148 3.11 6.13 -33.97
N VAL A 149 1.99 6.42 -33.29
CA VAL A 149 1.14 7.60 -33.56
C VAL A 149 1.74 8.86 -32.94
N TYR A 150 2.32 8.73 -31.74
CA TYR A 150 2.98 9.81 -31.02
C TYR A 150 4.36 9.36 -30.55
N THR A 151 5.24 10.34 -30.35
CA THR A 151 6.56 10.11 -29.74
C THR A 151 6.46 10.02 -28.22
N SER A 152 7.46 9.39 -27.59
CA SER A 152 7.59 9.37 -26.12
C SER A 152 7.60 10.77 -25.52
N GLY A 153 8.27 11.71 -26.20
CA GLY A 153 8.33 13.10 -25.78
C GLY A 153 6.98 13.79 -25.78
N GLU A 154 6.05 13.44 -26.69
CA GLU A 154 4.68 13.98 -26.73
C GLU A 154 3.80 13.41 -25.62
N ILE A 155 3.94 12.12 -25.30
CA ILE A 155 3.13 11.45 -24.28
C ILE A 155 3.61 11.75 -22.84
N ASP A 156 4.92 11.89 -22.61
CA ASP A 156 5.52 12.12 -21.29
C ASP A 156 5.52 13.60 -20.85
N ARG A 157 4.59 14.39 -21.38
CA ARG A 157 4.39 15.80 -21.00
C ARG A 157 2.90 16.13 -20.93
N ARG A 158 2.58 17.38 -20.61
CA ARG A 158 1.21 17.87 -20.79
C ARG A 158 0.82 17.73 -22.25
N TRP A 159 -0.25 16.99 -22.49
CA TRP A 159 -0.75 16.72 -23.83
C TRP A 159 -1.29 17.98 -24.48
N GLU A 160 -1.00 18.11 -25.78
CA GLU A 160 -1.57 19.16 -26.61
C GLU A 160 -3.03 18.81 -26.96
N ASP A 161 -3.81 19.82 -27.35
CA ASP A 161 -5.25 19.68 -27.64
C ASP A 161 -5.59 18.53 -28.59
N HIS A 162 -4.73 18.23 -29.55
CA HIS A 162 -4.98 17.16 -30.52
C HIS A 162 -4.89 15.77 -29.87
N ILE A 163 -3.95 15.57 -28.93
CA ILE A 163 -3.80 14.33 -28.16
C ILE A 163 -4.94 14.19 -27.15
N GLU A 164 -5.36 15.29 -26.49
CA GLU A 164 -6.51 15.27 -25.58
C GLU A 164 -7.82 14.91 -26.30
N ARG A 165 -7.98 15.37 -27.55
CA ARG A 165 -9.12 14.98 -28.40
C ARG A 165 -9.06 13.51 -28.80
N ASP A 166 -7.88 13.03 -29.16
CA ASP A 166 -7.66 11.61 -29.49
C ASP A 166 -7.94 10.72 -28.26
N PHE A 167 -7.46 11.10 -27.08
CA PHE A 167 -7.78 10.41 -25.84
C PHE A 167 -9.29 10.39 -25.55
N SER A 168 -9.98 11.51 -25.79
CA SER A 168 -11.44 11.58 -25.61
C SER A 168 -12.16 10.60 -26.55
N GLY A 169 -11.77 10.55 -27.84
CA GLY A 169 -12.33 9.60 -28.80
C GLY A 169 -12.01 8.15 -28.43
N TRP A 170 -10.78 7.89 -27.99
CA TRP A 170 -10.37 6.56 -27.51
C TRP A 170 -11.19 6.10 -26.30
N LEU A 171 -11.51 6.99 -25.35
CA LEU A 171 -12.39 6.68 -24.22
C LEU A 171 -13.81 6.29 -24.69
N GLU A 172 -14.36 7.01 -25.66
CA GLU A 172 -15.68 6.70 -26.23
C GLU A 172 -15.69 5.33 -26.92
N ASP A 173 -14.66 5.02 -27.70
CA ASP A 173 -14.52 3.75 -28.44
C ASP A 173 -14.35 2.53 -27.52
N HIS A 174 -13.77 2.72 -26.32
CA HIS A 174 -13.44 1.62 -25.40
C HIS A 174 -14.30 1.61 -24.13
N MET A 175 -15.34 2.44 -24.04
CA MET A 175 -16.15 2.63 -22.83
C MET A 175 -16.71 1.33 -22.21
N ASP A 176 -16.91 0.28 -23.02
CA ASP A 176 -17.41 -1.03 -22.59
C ASP A 176 -16.33 -1.97 -22.01
N GLU A 177 -15.05 -1.68 -22.28
CA GLU A 177 -13.91 -2.56 -21.94
C GLU A 177 -13.02 -1.99 -20.83
N LEU A 178 -13.32 -0.76 -20.38
CA LEU A 178 -12.54 -0.08 -19.37
C LEU A 178 -12.90 -0.56 -17.95
N PRO A 179 -11.93 -0.63 -17.04
CA PRO A 179 -12.14 -1.10 -15.67
C PRO A 179 -12.90 -0.09 -14.79
N VAL A 180 -13.28 1.06 -15.35
CA VAL A 180 -13.92 2.18 -14.67
C VAL A 180 -15.40 2.22 -15.09
N PRO A 181 -16.35 2.49 -14.17
CA PRO A 181 -17.77 2.60 -14.52
C PRO A 181 -18.01 3.64 -15.62
N LYS A 182 -18.98 3.37 -16.50
CA LYS A 182 -19.31 4.26 -17.63
C LYS A 182 -19.68 5.66 -17.17
N GLU A 183 -20.35 5.77 -16.04
CA GLU A 183 -20.77 7.03 -15.45
C GLU A 183 -19.57 7.91 -15.09
N ALA A 184 -18.51 7.31 -14.54
CA ALA A 184 -17.27 8.01 -14.21
C ALA A 184 -16.51 8.44 -15.49
N ILE A 185 -16.50 7.62 -16.54
CA ILE A 185 -15.93 8.01 -17.85
C ILE A 185 -16.69 9.21 -18.44
N GLN A 186 -18.02 9.21 -18.35
CA GLN A 186 -18.85 10.33 -18.81
C GLN A 186 -18.64 11.59 -17.98
N GLU A 187 -18.42 11.47 -16.67
CA GLU A 187 -18.08 12.59 -15.79
C GLU A 187 -16.73 13.18 -16.19
N LEU A 188 -15.71 12.33 -16.41
CA LEU A 188 -14.40 12.74 -16.93
C LEU A 188 -14.53 13.49 -18.26
N LEU A 189 -15.28 12.96 -19.22
CA LEU A 189 -15.49 13.62 -20.52
C LEU A 189 -16.23 14.97 -20.41
N LYS A 190 -17.04 15.19 -19.36
CA LYS A 190 -17.77 16.45 -19.11
C LYS A 190 -16.91 17.50 -18.44
N GLU A 191 -16.05 17.12 -17.50
CA GLU A 191 -15.18 18.02 -16.74
C GLU A 191 -13.97 18.52 -17.54
N ARG A 192 -14.12 18.79 -18.85
CA ARG A 192 -13.12 19.34 -19.80
C ARG A 192 -12.45 20.64 -19.32
N THR A 193 -11.68 20.52 -18.25
CA THR A 193 -10.93 21.56 -17.57
C THR A 193 -9.51 21.06 -17.47
N TRP A 194 -8.90 20.85 -18.63
CA TRP A 194 -7.46 20.63 -18.79
C TRP A 194 -6.87 21.69 -19.69
#